data_AF-A0A0W0YHY8-F1
#
_entry.id   AF-A0A0W0YHY8-F1
#
_cell.length_a   1.000
_cell.length_b   1.000
_cell.length_c   1.000
_cell.angle_alpha   90.00
_cell.angle_beta   90.00
_cell.angle_gamma   90.00
#
_symmetry.space_group_name_H-M   'P 1'
#
loop_
_entity.id
_entity.type
_entity.pdbx_description
1 polymer ?
#
loop_
_entity_poly.entity_id
_entity_poly.type
_entity_poly.pdbx_seq_one_letter_code
_entity_poly.pdbx_strand_id
1 'polypeptide(L)'
;MPAFTRLCKNVHISVAHNTVTLYVPKTVPWYSLYQQIMRSNYYDSTQSILKPIWPLQIYNPFDPEDPFVKRLSPVQPVHREYPDHEYYHDDALDRDITHFHMKFTRNISAPDFDVFLTILVEKNIIDKNEKEACFISFIHASQEAVSTFYDELAVVQLKALALSEKAKVNPQMYQKAAEAAVELYDTLKNEAKIYFNNKNARSYELFRVNCKNAIKKASIELENHRGWGDVLLNVTAAILGLGVLYAVALGINYAWTHGEHLFFHCDTDSIKKIKKLEEAQSALLRI
;
A
#
# COMPACT_ATOMS: atom_id res chain seq x y z
N MET A 1 5.03 7.28 -1.72
CA MET A 1 5.41 5.84 -1.76
C MET A 1 4.55 5.16 -2.81
N PRO A 2 5.03 4.18 -3.61
CA PRO A 2 4.33 3.77 -4.84
C PRO A 2 2.93 3.19 -4.59
N ALA A 3 1.92 3.70 -5.29
CA ALA A 3 0.55 3.16 -5.28
C ALA A 3 0.46 1.77 -5.94
N PHE A 4 -0.54 0.97 -5.54
CA PHE A 4 -0.92 -0.25 -6.29
C PHE A 4 -1.33 0.15 -7.69
N THR A 5 -0.55 -0.27 -8.68
CA THR A 5 -0.82 0.09 -10.07
C THR A 5 -1.05 -1.16 -10.90
N ARG A 6 -2.21 -1.23 -11.55
CA ARG A 6 -2.53 -2.24 -12.56
C ARG A 6 -2.82 -1.57 -13.88
N LEU A 7 -2.12 -1.99 -14.92
CA LEU A 7 -2.39 -1.57 -16.29
C LEU A 7 -3.52 -2.45 -16.85
N CYS A 8 -4.70 -1.87 -17.08
CA CYS A 8 -5.77 -2.50 -17.85
C CYS A 8 -5.80 -1.87 -19.26
N LYS A 9 -6.57 -2.47 -20.17
CA LYS A 9 -6.61 -2.10 -21.58
C LYS A 9 -7.05 -0.65 -21.80
N ASN A 10 -8.11 -0.23 -21.11
CA ASN A 10 -8.73 1.09 -21.32
C ASN A 10 -8.38 2.10 -20.22
N VAL A 11 -7.93 1.62 -19.06
CA VAL A 11 -7.55 2.44 -17.91
C VAL A 11 -6.37 1.81 -17.17
N HIS A 12 -5.51 2.61 -16.55
CA HIS A 12 -4.63 2.12 -15.51
C HIS A 12 -5.24 2.47 -14.15
N ILE A 13 -5.30 1.49 -13.27
CA ILE A 13 -5.89 1.62 -11.94
C ILE A 13 -4.74 1.77 -10.96
N SER A 14 -4.73 2.89 -10.25
CA SER A 14 -3.80 3.18 -9.17
C SER A 14 -4.56 3.27 -7.85
N VAL A 15 -4.04 2.71 -6.76
CA VAL A 15 -4.63 2.81 -5.41
C VAL A 15 -3.56 3.27 -4.43
N ALA A 16 -3.74 4.48 -3.90
CA ALA A 16 -2.88 5.11 -2.91
C ALA A 16 -3.71 5.59 -1.72
N HIS A 17 -3.41 5.06 -0.53
CA HIS A 17 -4.07 5.40 0.73
C HIS A 17 -5.59 5.08 0.71
N ASN A 18 -6.40 6.12 0.80
CA ASN A 18 -7.83 6.07 0.64
C ASN A 18 -8.27 6.54 -0.75
N THR A 19 -7.36 6.67 -1.71
CA THR A 19 -7.65 7.21 -3.05
C THR A 19 -7.44 6.16 -4.13
N VAL A 20 -8.44 5.97 -4.98
CA VAL A 20 -8.29 5.28 -6.27
C VAL A 20 -8.08 6.34 -7.35
N THR A 21 -7.09 6.13 -8.20
CA THR A 21 -6.81 6.97 -9.36
C THR A 21 -6.96 6.14 -10.64
N LEU A 22 -7.80 6.59 -11.55
CA LEU A 22 -7.96 6.00 -12.88
C LEU A 22 -7.23 6.85 -13.90
N TYR A 23 -6.20 6.32 -14.54
CA TYR A 23 -5.50 6.97 -15.64
C TYR A 23 -6.03 6.44 -16.97
N VAL A 24 -6.26 7.33 -17.93
CA VAL A 24 -6.71 6.96 -19.27
C VAL A 24 -5.50 7.00 -20.21
N PRO A 25 -5.01 5.85 -20.73
CA PRO A 25 -3.85 5.83 -21.60
C PRO A 25 -4.01 6.78 -22.80
N LYS A 26 -2.93 7.43 -23.23
CA LYS A 26 -2.95 8.37 -24.39
C LYS A 26 -3.46 7.72 -25.68
N THR A 27 -3.40 6.39 -25.77
CA THR A 27 -3.90 5.58 -26.90
C THR A 27 -5.42 5.38 -26.88
N VAL A 28 -6.09 5.68 -25.77
CA VAL A 28 -7.53 5.55 -25.61
C VAL A 28 -8.19 6.90 -25.91
N PRO A 29 -9.23 6.94 -26.78
CA PRO A 29 -10.00 8.16 -27.01
C PRO A 29 -10.75 8.55 -25.73
N TRP A 30 -10.14 9.41 -24.92
CA TRP A 30 -10.62 9.70 -23.56
C TRP A 30 -12.07 10.20 -23.56
N TYR A 31 -12.50 10.93 -24.60
CA TYR A 31 -13.88 11.42 -24.71
C TYR A 31 -14.89 10.27 -24.88
N SER A 32 -14.55 9.23 -25.63
CA SER A 32 -15.40 8.05 -25.79
C SER A 32 -15.48 7.22 -24.52
N LEU A 33 -14.37 7.11 -23.78
CA LEU A 33 -14.35 6.44 -22.48
C LEU A 33 -15.12 7.25 -21.43
N TYR A 34 -14.94 8.57 -21.41
CA TYR A 34 -15.71 9.49 -20.57
C TYR A 34 -17.21 9.35 -20.83
N GLN A 35 -17.64 9.31 -22.09
CA GLN A 35 -19.05 9.05 -22.41
C GLN A 35 -19.52 7.68 -21.89
N GLN A 36 -18.69 6.65 -21.91
CA GLN A 36 -19.06 5.33 -21.35
C GLN A 36 -19.20 5.36 -19.82
N ILE A 37 -18.28 6.05 -19.13
CA ILE A 37 -18.34 6.28 -17.68
C ILE A 37 -19.62 7.05 -17.33
N MET A 38 -19.93 8.10 -18.10
CA MET A 38 -21.04 9.03 -17.85
C MET A 38 -22.42 8.53 -18.33
N ARG A 39 -22.48 7.51 -19.18
CA ARG A 39 -23.73 7.03 -19.80
C ARG A 39 -24.71 6.38 -18.84
N SER A 40 -24.45 6.39 -17.53
CA SER A 40 -25.33 5.69 -16.59
C SER A 40 -26.63 6.34 -16.19
N ASN A 41 -26.85 7.66 -16.23
CA ASN A 41 -28.14 8.22 -15.73
C ASN A 41 -28.51 9.62 -16.23
N TYR A 42 -28.13 10.05 -17.43
CA TYR A 42 -28.68 11.29 -18.01
C TYR A 42 -29.38 11.02 -19.34
N TYR A 43 -30.47 10.24 -19.27
CA TYR A 43 -31.51 10.26 -20.29
C TYR A 43 -32.66 11.12 -19.75
N ASP A 44 -32.56 12.44 -19.91
CA ASP A 44 -33.74 13.29 -19.79
C ASP A 44 -34.61 13.04 -21.03
N SER A 45 -35.67 12.25 -20.85
CA SER A 45 -36.64 11.94 -21.91
C SER A 45 -37.38 13.16 -22.48
N THR A 46 -37.14 14.37 -21.96
CA THR A 46 -37.88 15.59 -22.33
C THR A 46 -37.08 16.60 -23.15
N GLN A 47 -35.78 16.41 -23.42
CA GLN A 47 -34.98 17.37 -24.21
C GLN A 47 -34.24 16.72 -25.38
N SER A 48 -34.85 16.83 -26.56
CA SER A 48 -34.37 16.37 -27.86
C SER A 48 -33.26 17.23 -28.49
N ILE A 49 -32.35 17.81 -27.69
CA ILE A 49 -31.19 18.54 -28.22
C ILE A 49 -29.96 18.22 -27.35
N LEU A 50 -29.05 17.42 -27.91
CA LEU A 50 -27.65 17.34 -27.47
C LEU A 50 -27.04 18.74 -27.56
N LYS A 51 -27.07 19.51 -26.47
CA LYS A 51 -26.20 20.67 -26.35
C LYS A 51 -24.78 20.15 -26.08
N PRO A 52 -23.79 20.49 -26.91
CA PRO A 52 -22.40 20.21 -26.60
C PRO A 52 -22.02 21.11 -25.42
N ILE A 53 -22.02 20.56 -24.21
CA ILE A 53 -21.56 21.29 -23.03
C ILE A 53 -20.02 21.25 -23.06
N TRP A 54 -19.42 22.34 -23.54
CA TRP A 54 -18.06 22.73 -23.18
C TRP A 54 -18.02 23.26 -21.72
N PRO A 55 -16.86 23.24 -21.02
CA PRO A 55 -15.70 22.40 -21.16
C PRO A 55 -15.68 21.33 -20.04
N LEU A 56 -14.74 20.42 -20.15
CA LEU A 56 -14.44 19.28 -19.29
C LEU A 56 -14.05 19.58 -17.84
N GLN A 57 -14.36 20.78 -17.32
CA GLN A 57 -13.89 21.25 -16.02
C GLN A 57 -14.79 20.88 -14.85
N ILE A 58 -16.03 20.41 -15.05
CA ILE A 58 -16.97 20.19 -13.95
C ILE A 58 -17.85 18.96 -14.17
N TYR A 59 -17.25 17.82 -14.45
CA TYR A 59 -17.94 16.56 -14.17
C TYR A 59 -16.96 15.58 -13.59
N ASN A 60 -17.05 15.46 -12.27
CA ASN A 60 -16.40 14.37 -11.58
C ASN A 60 -17.20 13.10 -11.90
N PRO A 61 -16.61 12.06 -12.53
CA PRO A 61 -17.30 10.78 -12.71
C PRO A 61 -17.68 10.11 -11.38
N PHE A 62 -17.31 10.74 -10.26
CA PHE A 62 -17.60 10.34 -8.89
C PHE A 62 -18.48 11.36 -8.15
N ASP A 63 -19.51 11.88 -8.82
CA ASP A 63 -20.61 12.63 -8.17
C ASP A 63 -21.25 11.80 -7.03
N PRO A 64 -21.21 12.25 -5.75
CA PRO A 64 -21.81 11.56 -4.61
C PRO A 64 -23.28 11.16 -4.80
N GLU A 65 -24.02 11.88 -5.65
CA GLU A 65 -25.42 11.59 -5.93
C GLU A 65 -25.63 10.48 -6.97
N ASP A 66 -24.60 10.12 -7.74
CA ASP A 66 -24.65 9.03 -8.70
C ASP A 66 -24.87 7.69 -7.95
N PRO A 67 -25.88 6.87 -8.34
CA PRO A 67 -26.04 5.51 -7.81
C PRO A 67 -24.77 4.65 -7.85
N PHE A 68 -23.87 4.90 -8.81
CA PHE A 68 -22.49 4.38 -8.87
C PHE A 68 -21.71 4.68 -7.60
N VAL A 69 -21.70 5.94 -7.19
CA VAL A 69 -20.90 6.44 -6.07
C VAL A 69 -21.52 6.05 -4.74
N LYS A 70 -22.86 6.01 -4.67
CA LYS A 70 -23.60 5.55 -3.50
C LYS A 70 -23.22 4.12 -3.09
N ARG A 71 -22.86 3.25 -4.04
CA ARG A 71 -22.36 1.88 -3.76
C ARG A 71 -20.96 1.86 -3.15
N LEU A 72 -20.17 2.92 -3.35
CA LEU A 72 -18.80 3.05 -2.84
C LEU A 72 -18.76 3.88 -1.54
N SER A 73 -19.91 4.35 -1.06
CA SER A 73 -20.02 5.31 0.04
C SER A 73 -19.32 4.82 1.33
N PRO A 74 -18.55 5.71 2.00
CA PRO A 74 -18.44 7.14 1.73
C PRO A 74 -17.20 7.49 0.90
N VAL A 75 -17.38 8.23 -0.20
CA VAL A 75 -16.28 8.79 -1.01
C VAL A 75 -16.44 10.30 -1.21
N GLN A 76 -15.32 10.97 -1.40
CA GLN A 76 -15.16 12.39 -1.67
C GLN A 76 -14.53 12.55 -3.05
N PRO A 77 -15.15 13.35 -3.94
CA PRO A 77 -14.53 13.75 -5.19
C PRO A 77 -13.29 14.62 -4.93
N VAL A 78 -12.20 14.39 -5.66
CA VAL A 78 -10.99 15.22 -5.64
C VAL A 78 -10.85 15.92 -6.98
N HIS A 79 -10.61 17.23 -6.96
CA HIS A 79 -10.43 18.04 -8.16
C HIS A 79 -8.95 18.33 -8.43
N ARG A 80 -8.60 18.42 -9.72
CA ARG A 80 -7.24 18.73 -10.19
C ARG A 80 -6.69 20.05 -9.65
N GLU A 81 -7.57 21.00 -9.43
CA GLU A 81 -7.24 22.36 -9.00
C GLU A 81 -7.01 22.46 -7.48
N TYR A 82 -7.22 21.38 -6.73
CA TYR A 82 -6.99 21.42 -5.29
C TYR A 82 -5.49 21.59 -4.98
N PRO A 83 -5.12 22.47 -4.02
CA PRO A 83 -3.71 22.74 -3.70
C PRO A 83 -2.92 21.51 -3.25
N ASP A 84 -3.62 20.49 -2.78
CA ASP A 84 -3.08 19.22 -2.31
C ASP A 84 -3.12 18.11 -3.39
N HIS A 85 -3.46 18.45 -4.64
CA HIS A 85 -3.63 17.46 -5.71
C HIS A 85 -2.40 16.57 -5.92
N GLU A 86 -1.21 17.16 -5.81
CA GLU A 86 0.05 16.44 -5.97
C GLU A 86 0.20 15.26 -4.98
N TYR A 87 -0.41 15.36 -3.79
CA TYR A 87 -0.33 14.32 -2.76
C TYR A 87 -1.18 13.07 -3.07
N TYR A 88 -2.02 13.11 -4.11
CA TYR A 88 -2.77 11.94 -4.58
C TYR A 88 -2.02 11.13 -5.64
N HIS A 89 -0.89 11.63 -6.13
CA HIS A 89 -0.03 10.96 -7.10
C HIS A 89 1.18 10.33 -6.43
N ASP A 90 0.88 9.26 -5.71
CA ASP A 90 1.90 8.43 -5.10
C ASP A 90 2.27 7.25 -6.01
N ASP A 91 1.92 7.27 -7.29
CA ASP A 91 2.36 6.32 -8.33
C ASP A 91 3.41 6.91 -9.27
N ALA A 92 3.97 6.05 -10.12
CA ALA A 92 4.95 6.43 -11.13
C ALA A 92 4.32 6.70 -12.51
N LEU A 93 2.98 6.81 -12.59
CA LEU A 93 2.31 7.10 -13.85
C LEU A 93 2.48 8.59 -14.19
N ASP A 94 2.55 8.87 -15.49
CA ASP A 94 2.67 10.24 -15.99
C ASP A 94 1.44 11.05 -15.54
N ARG A 95 1.68 12.02 -14.65
CA ARG A 95 0.67 12.87 -14.02
C ARG A 95 0.00 13.82 -15.01
N ASP A 96 0.57 14.00 -16.21
CA ASP A 96 -0.03 14.80 -17.26
C ASP A 96 -1.04 14.02 -18.11
N ILE A 97 -1.09 12.69 -17.96
CA ILE A 97 -2.14 11.87 -18.57
C ILE A 97 -3.47 12.21 -17.91
N THR A 98 -4.57 12.21 -18.66
CA THR A 98 -5.94 12.33 -18.11
C THR A 98 -6.16 11.29 -17.02
N HIS A 99 -6.49 11.74 -15.81
CA HIS A 99 -6.75 10.87 -14.68
C HIS A 99 -7.88 11.41 -13.80
N PHE A 100 -8.47 10.51 -13.01
CA PHE A 100 -9.57 10.80 -12.10
C PHE A 100 -9.29 10.22 -10.72
N HIS A 101 -9.48 11.01 -9.67
CA HIS A 101 -9.27 10.59 -8.29
C HIS A 101 -10.60 10.38 -7.56
N MET A 102 -10.70 9.29 -6.83
CA MET A 102 -11.80 8.95 -5.95
C MET A 102 -11.27 8.70 -4.54
N LYS A 103 -11.58 9.57 -3.58
CA LYS A 103 -11.06 9.49 -2.22
C LYS A 103 -12.11 8.94 -1.26
N PHE A 104 -11.95 7.74 -0.77
CA PHE A 104 -12.78 7.12 0.26
C PHE A 104 -12.58 7.85 1.60
N THR A 105 -13.62 7.99 2.42
CA THR A 105 -13.48 8.58 3.78
C THR A 105 -12.81 7.63 4.77
N ARG A 106 -12.63 6.38 4.37
CA ARG A 106 -11.89 5.32 5.06
C ARG A 106 -10.96 4.67 4.05
N ASN A 107 -10.05 3.83 4.51
CA ASN A 107 -9.17 3.13 3.58
C ASN A 107 -9.94 2.07 2.77
N ILE A 108 -9.48 1.80 1.55
CA ILE A 108 -10.13 0.92 0.57
C ILE A 108 -9.91 -0.56 0.93
N SER A 109 -10.92 -1.22 1.48
CA SER A 109 -10.84 -2.66 1.81
C SER A 109 -10.91 -3.53 0.55
N ALA A 110 -10.58 -4.81 0.65
CA ALA A 110 -10.77 -5.77 -0.44
C ALA A 110 -12.23 -5.79 -0.95
N PRO A 111 -13.27 -5.81 -0.09
CA PRO A 111 -14.65 -5.61 -0.54
C PRO A 111 -14.89 -4.28 -1.26
N ASP A 112 -14.35 -3.16 -0.76
CA ASP A 112 -14.51 -1.86 -1.43
C ASP A 112 -13.88 -1.88 -2.83
N PHE A 113 -12.71 -2.51 -2.96
CA PHE A 113 -12.01 -2.63 -4.24
C PHE A 113 -12.71 -3.60 -5.20
N ASP A 114 -13.24 -4.73 -4.72
CA ASP A 114 -14.05 -5.64 -5.54
C ASP A 114 -15.33 -4.97 -6.05
N VAL A 115 -16.01 -4.20 -5.20
CA VAL A 115 -17.17 -3.39 -5.63
C VAL A 115 -16.74 -2.39 -6.69
N PHE A 116 -15.64 -1.66 -6.48
CA PHE A 116 -15.10 -0.73 -7.46
C PHE A 116 -14.83 -1.40 -8.82
N LEU A 117 -14.10 -2.51 -8.85
CA LEU A 117 -13.81 -3.25 -10.08
C LEU A 117 -15.07 -3.83 -10.73
N THR A 118 -16.03 -4.30 -9.93
CA THR A 118 -17.33 -4.77 -10.42
C THR A 118 -18.03 -3.67 -11.21
N ILE A 119 -17.99 -2.44 -10.69
CA ILE A 119 -18.64 -1.34 -11.38
C ILE A 119 -17.90 -1.01 -12.69
N LEU A 120 -16.57 -1.06 -12.73
CA LEU A 120 -15.83 -0.89 -13.98
C LEU A 120 -16.23 -1.93 -15.04
N VAL A 121 -16.51 -3.17 -14.63
CA VAL A 121 -17.05 -4.22 -15.52
C VAL A 121 -18.46 -3.87 -16.00
N GLU A 122 -19.35 -3.46 -15.11
CA GLU A 122 -20.73 -3.07 -15.46
C GLU A 122 -20.77 -1.90 -16.46
N LYS A 123 -19.78 -1.01 -16.43
CA LYS A 123 -19.63 0.09 -17.39
C LYS A 123 -18.90 -0.29 -18.68
N ASN A 124 -18.46 -1.55 -18.82
CA ASN A 124 -17.61 -2.01 -19.92
C ASN A 124 -16.28 -1.25 -20.03
N ILE A 125 -15.75 -0.73 -18.90
CA ILE A 125 -14.45 -0.06 -18.84
C ILE A 125 -13.33 -1.11 -18.82
N ILE A 126 -13.51 -2.16 -18.03
CA ILE A 126 -12.66 -3.35 -18.01
C ILE A 126 -13.52 -4.60 -18.24
N ASP A 127 -12.91 -5.70 -18.68
CA ASP A 127 -13.60 -6.99 -18.75
C ASP A 127 -13.51 -7.80 -17.45
N LYS A 128 -14.22 -8.93 -17.40
CA LYS A 128 -14.25 -9.81 -16.20
C LYS A 128 -12.88 -10.41 -15.87
N ASN A 129 -12.06 -10.72 -16.87
CA ASN A 129 -10.74 -11.29 -16.68
C ASN A 129 -9.78 -10.22 -16.13
N GLU A 130 -9.88 -8.98 -16.64
CA GLU A 130 -9.15 -7.83 -16.12
C GLU A 130 -9.52 -7.53 -14.66
N LYS A 131 -10.82 -7.61 -14.32
CA LYS A 131 -11.28 -7.51 -12.93
C LYS A 131 -10.60 -8.57 -12.06
N GLU A 132 -10.68 -9.84 -12.44
CA GLU A 132 -10.15 -10.96 -11.63
C GLU A 132 -8.63 -10.86 -11.45
N ALA A 133 -7.90 -10.60 -12.54
CA ALA A 133 -6.45 -10.43 -12.49
C ALA A 133 -6.03 -9.21 -11.63
N CYS A 134 -6.75 -8.10 -11.73
CA CYS A 134 -6.51 -6.91 -10.92
C CYS A 134 -6.77 -7.19 -9.43
N PHE A 135 -7.89 -7.85 -9.11
CA PHE A 135 -8.24 -8.19 -7.74
C PHE A 135 -7.24 -9.17 -7.11
N ILE A 136 -6.84 -10.23 -7.82
CA ILE A 136 -5.81 -11.17 -7.35
C ILE A 136 -4.50 -10.45 -7.10
N SER A 137 -4.08 -9.56 -8.01
CA SER A 137 -2.85 -8.77 -7.84
C SER A 137 -2.93 -7.89 -6.58
N PHE A 138 -4.07 -7.25 -6.35
CA PHE A 138 -4.31 -6.46 -5.15
C PHE A 138 -4.21 -7.32 -3.88
N ILE A 139 -4.85 -8.50 -3.85
CA ILE A 139 -4.80 -9.42 -2.70
C ILE A 139 -3.42 -10.04 -2.45
N HIS A 140 -2.67 -10.34 -3.50
CA HIS A 140 -1.30 -10.85 -3.35
C HIS A 140 -0.39 -9.80 -2.73
N ALA A 141 -0.49 -8.59 -3.27
CA ALA A 141 0.36 -7.51 -2.86
C ALA A 141 -0.03 -7.05 -1.42
N SER A 142 -1.35 -7.00 -1.13
CA SER A 142 -2.09 -7.50 0.06
C SER A 142 -1.36 -8.30 1.13
N GLN A 143 -0.86 -9.47 0.78
CA GLN A 143 -0.34 -10.44 1.75
C GLN A 143 1.17 -10.30 1.90
N GLU A 144 1.86 -9.97 0.82
CA GLU A 144 3.31 -9.78 0.78
C GLU A 144 3.75 -8.75 1.81
N ALA A 145 3.10 -7.58 1.89
CA ALA A 145 3.54 -6.59 2.86
C ALA A 145 3.29 -6.97 4.34
N VAL A 146 2.30 -7.85 4.61
CA VAL A 146 2.12 -8.44 5.96
C VAL A 146 3.30 -9.35 6.28
N SER A 147 3.66 -10.23 5.34
CA SER A 147 4.83 -11.12 5.46
C SER A 147 6.08 -10.31 5.75
N THR A 148 6.39 -9.33 4.90
CA THR A 148 7.59 -8.51 5.00
C THR A 148 7.70 -7.80 6.35
N PHE A 149 6.59 -7.29 6.89
CA PHE A 149 6.61 -6.71 8.24
C PHE A 149 6.99 -7.73 9.32
N TYR A 150 6.43 -8.94 9.28
CA TYR A 150 6.76 -9.96 10.26
C TYR A 150 8.18 -10.51 10.09
N ASP A 151 8.68 -10.59 8.86
CA ASP A 151 10.06 -10.96 8.56
C ASP A 151 11.03 -9.95 9.18
N GLU A 152 10.80 -8.64 8.96
CA GLU A 152 11.62 -7.59 9.57
C GLU A 152 11.48 -7.54 11.10
N LEU A 153 10.28 -7.79 11.64
CA LEU A 153 10.08 -7.91 13.09
C LEU A 153 10.89 -9.08 13.68
N ALA A 154 11.01 -10.20 12.97
CA ALA A 154 11.85 -11.32 13.38
C ALA A 154 13.34 -10.96 13.35
N VAL A 155 13.80 -10.18 12.35
CA VAL A 155 15.17 -9.65 12.31
C VAL A 155 15.47 -8.75 13.53
N VAL A 156 14.54 -7.86 13.89
CA VAL A 156 14.64 -7.03 15.11
C VAL A 156 14.76 -7.93 16.34
N GLN A 157 13.93 -8.96 16.46
CA GLN A 157 13.97 -9.90 17.59
C GLN A 157 15.33 -10.59 17.72
N LEU A 158 15.87 -11.11 16.62
CA LEU A 158 17.16 -11.81 16.63
C LEU A 158 18.31 -10.89 17.01
N LYS A 159 18.31 -9.67 16.49
CA LYS A 159 19.33 -8.69 16.88
C LYS A 159 19.19 -8.26 18.34
N ALA A 160 17.97 -8.14 18.85
CA ALA A 160 17.73 -7.87 20.26
C ALA A 160 18.33 -8.99 21.13
N LEU A 161 18.03 -10.26 20.81
CA LEU A 161 18.61 -11.42 21.48
C LEU A 161 20.14 -11.43 21.42
N ALA A 162 20.72 -11.11 20.25
CA ALA A 162 22.18 -11.04 20.09
C ALA A 162 22.82 -9.93 20.95
N LEU A 163 22.16 -8.78 21.12
CA LEU A 163 22.60 -7.74 22.03
C LEU A 163 22.46 -8.17 23.49
N SER A 164 21.36 -8.84 23.85
CA SER A 164 21.15 -9.38 25.21
C SER A 164 22.24 -10.40 25.59
N GLU A 165 22.62 -11.31 24.68
CA GLU A 165 23.73 -12.25 24.94
C GLU A 165 25.06 -11.52 25.13
N LYS A 166 25.34 -10.47 24.32
CA LYS A 166 26.54 -9.65 24.50
C LYS A 166 26.53 -8.86 25.81
N ALA A 167 25.36 -8.41 26.25
CA ALA A 167 25.19 -7.69 27.51
C ALA A 167 25.50 -8.59 28.73
N LYS A 168 25.25 -9.91 28.66
CA LYS A 168 25.67 -10.84 29.73
C LYS A 168 27.18 -10.88 29.92
N VAL A 169 27.95 -10.69 28.84
CA VAL A 169 29.42 -10.74 28.85
C VAL A 169 30.03 -9.37 29.12
N ASN A 170 29.48 -8.31 28.51
CA ASN A 170 29.93 -6.93 28.70
C ASN A 170 28.73 -5.99 28.90
N PRO A 171 28.20 -5.92 30.14
CA PRO A 171 27.03 -5.11 30.44
C PRO A 171 27.27 -3.62 30.19
N GLN A 172 28.46 -3.11 30.52
CA GLN A 172 28.78 -1.69 30.38
C GLN A 172 28.64 -1.19 28.93
N MET A 173 28.95 -2.05 27.96
CA MET A 173 28.89 -1.70 26.54
C MET A 173 27.53 -1.99 25.89
N TYR A 174 26.83 -3.05 26.29
CA TYR A 174 25.68 -3.57 25.55
C TYR A 174 24.34 -3.51 26.28
N GLN A 175 24.31 -3.27 27.60
CA GLN A 175 23.07 -3.35 28.37
C GLN A 175 22.00 -2.39 27.85
N LYS A 176 22.33 -1.11 27.66
CA LYS A 176 21.37 -0.09 27.17
C LYS A 176 20.82 -0.43 25.78
N ALA A 177 21.69 -0.87 24.88
CA ALA A 177 21.28 -1.26 23.55
C ALA A 177 20.42 -2.53 23.55
N ALA A 178 20.73 -3.50 24.41
CA ALA A 178 19.91 -4.70 24.57
C ALA A 178 18.51 -4.35 25.07
N GLU A 179 18.40 -3.48 26.08
CA GLU A 179 17.13 -2.98 26.61
C GLU A 179 16.33 -2.22 25.54
N ALA A 180 16.97 -1.30 24.82
CA ALA A 180 16.33 -0.54 23.74
C ALA A 180 15.84 -1.46 22.60
N ALA A 181 16.61 -2.49 22.24
CA ALA A 181 16.25 -3.44 21.19
C ALA A 181 15.06 -4.33 21.60
N VAL A 182 15.02 -4.80 22.85
CA VAL A 182 13.90 -5.58 23.38
C VAL A 182 12.65 -4.71 23.46
N GLU A 183 12.75 -3.49 23.99
CA GLU A 183 11.64 -2.55 24.06
C GLU A 183 11.07 -2.22 22.66
N LEU A 184 11.96 -2.04 21.67
CA LEU A 184 11.55 -1.84 20.29
C LEU A 184 10.74 -3.04 19.77
N TYR A 185 11.28 -4.26 19.88
CA TYR A 185 10.59 -5.47 19.44
C TYR A 185 9.21 -5.62 20.08
N ASP A 186 9.14 -5.50 21.40
CA ASP A 186 7.89 -5.67 22.15
C ASP A 186 6.85 -4.62 21.75
N THR A 187 7.28 -3.37 21.57
CA THR A 187 6.40 -2.28 21.12
C THR A 187 5.88 -2.55 19.71
N LEU A 188 6.75 -2.84 18.74
CA LEU A 188 6.34 -3.13 17.36
C LEU A 188 5.36 -4.32 17.29
N LYS A 189 5.64 -5.39 18.04
CA LYS A 189 4.79 -6.58 18.12
C LYS A 189 3.41 -6.28 18.72
N ASN A 190 3.37 -5.52 19.81
CA ASN A 190 2.12 -5.18 20.50
C ASN A 190 1.27 -4.24 19.64
N GLU A 191 1.86 -3.21 19.05
CA GLU A 191 1.18 -2.30 18.15
C GLU A 191 0.65 -3.04 16.91
N ALA A 192 1.43 -3.96 16.33
CA ALA A 192 0.98 -4.79 15.22
C ALA A 192 -0.23 -5.65 15.62
N LYS A 193 -0.21 -6.28 16.80
CA LYS A 193 -1.33 -7.06 17.33
C LYS A 193 -2.59 -6.19 17.47
N ILE A 194 -2.48 -4.99 18.04
CA ILE A 194 -3.59 -4.05 18.21
C ILE A 194 -4.17 -3.67 16.84
N TYR A 195 -3.30 -3.30 15.90
CA TYR A 195 -3.68 -2.93 14.54
C TYR A 195 -4.40 -4.08 13.81
N PHE A 196 -3.79 -5.26 13.78
CA PHE A 196 -4.32 -6.38 13.01
C PHE A 196 -5.61 -6.98 13.60
N ASN A 197 -5.86 -6.81 14.89
CA ASN A 197 -7.11 -7.21 15.53
C ASN A 197 -8.28 -6.24 15.23
N ASN A 198 -7.99 -4.99 14.85
CA ASN A 198 -9.02 -4.00 14.56
C ASN A 198 -8.61 -3.12 13.37
N LYS A 199 -8.43 -3.75 12.20
CA LYS A 199 -7.92 -3.09 10.99
C LYS A 199 -8.86 -1.97 10.52
N ASN A 200 -8.42 -0.72 10.69
CA ASN A 200 -9.04 0.49 10.14
C ASN A 200 -8.03 1.65 10.04
N ALA A 201 -8.39 2.74 9.38
CA ALA A 201 -7.50 3.90 9.17
C ALA A 201 -6.95 4.48 10.49
N ARG A 202 -7.81 4.65 11.50
CA ARG A 202 -7.40 5.18 12.80
C ARG A 202 -6.42 4.25 13.52
N SER A 203 -6.67 2.94 13.49
CA SER A 203 -5.78 1.94 14.08
C SER A 203 -4.42 1.86 13.37
N TYR A 204 -4.39 2.04 12.04
CA TYR A 204 -3.14 2.10 11.28
C TYR A 204 -2.36 3.36 11.61
N GLU A 205 -3.04 4.52 11.69
CA GLU A 205 -2.37 5.77 12.06
C GLU A 205 -1.76 5.71 13.47
N LEU A 206 -2.50 5.14 14.43
CA LEU A 206 -1.96 4.87 15.76
C LEU A 206 -0.76 3.93 15.71
N PHE A 207 -0.88 2.79 15.03
CA PHE A 207 0.21 1.85 14.82
C PHE A 207 1.45 2.51 14.22
N ARG A 208 1.29 3.26 13.13
CA ARG A 208 2.35 3.96 12.42
C ARG A 208 3.06 4.96 13.31
N VAL A 209 2.29 5.82 14.00
CA VAL A 209 2.85 6.85 14.89
C VAL A 209 3.57 6.21 16.08
N ASN A 210 2.98 5.20 16.70
CA ASN A 210 3.58 4.50 17.84
C ASN A 210 4.85 3.77 17.44
N CYS A 211 4.86 3.05 16.32
CA CYS A 211 6.05 2.39 15.80
C CYS A 211 7.15 3.41 15.42
N LYS A 212 6.78 4.52 14.77
CA LYS A 212 7.74 5.59 14.44
C LYS A 212 8.39 6.17 15.70
N ASN A 213 7.60 6.41 16.74
CA ASN A 213 8.10 6.92 18.02
C ASN A 213 9.01 5.90 18.71
N ALA A 214 8.65 4.62 18.68
CA ALA A 214 9.47 3.53 19.23
C ALA A 214 10.82 3.42 18.50
N ILE A 215 10.80 3.46 17.16
CA ILE A 215 12.02 3.45 16.33
C ILE A 215 12.90 4.65 16.65
N LYS A 216 12.34 5.86 16.71
CA LYS A 216 13.07 7.09 17.05
C LYS A 216 13.66 7.05 18.47
N LYS A 217 12.95 6.45 19.43
CA LYS A 217 13.46 6.28 20.79
C LYS A 217 14.63 5.30 20.81
N ALA A 218 14.47 4.15 20.15
CA ALA A 218 15.48 3.09 20.13
C ALA A 218 16.73 3.49 19.33
N SER A 219 16.58 4.31 18.28
CA SER A 219 17.70 4.73 17.42
C SER A 219 18.82 5.46 18.19
N ILE A 220 18.46 6.19 19.26
CA ILE A 220 19.41 6.90 20.14
C ILE A 220 20.52 5.96 20.64
N GLU A 221 20.16 4.73 21.01
CA GLU A 221 21.10 3.73 21.50
C GLU A 221 21.57 2.81 20.37
N LEU A 222 20.64 2.36 19.51
CA LEU A 222 20.90 1.28 18.55
C LEU A 222 21.76 1.69 17.35
N GLU A 223 21.69 2.93 16.86
CA GLU A 223 22.50 3.38 15.71
C GLU A 223 24.00 3.31 15.99
N ASN A 224 24.40 3.36 17.27
CA ASN A 224 25.79 3.21 17.69
C ASN A 224 26.30 1.75 17.57
N HIS A 225 25.42 0.78 17.30
CA HIS A 225 25.77 -0.63 17.18
C HIS A 225 25.69 -1.10 15.72
N ARG A 226 26.77 -1.75 15.25
CA ARG A 226 26.95 -2.15 13.84
C ARG A 226 25.71 -2.84 13.24
N GLY A 227 25.25 -2.31 12.11
CA GLY A 227 24.18 -2.85 11.28
C GLY A 227 22.76 -2.58 11.79
N TRP A 228 22.57 -1.91 12.94
CA TRP A 228 21.22 -1.57 13.39
C TRP A 228 20.56 -0.48 12.53
N GLY A 229 21.34 0.41 11.91
CA GLY A 229 20.81 1.38 10.94
C GLY A 229 19.98 0.71 9.83
N ASP A 230 20.51 -0.34 9.21
CA ASP A 230 19.80 -1.09 8.16
C ASP A 230 18.53 -1.76 8.68
N VAL A 231 18.58 -2.32 9.89
CA VAL A 231 17.40 -2.97 10.52
C VAL A 231 16.31 -1.94 10.81
N LEU A 232 16.66 -0.77 11.34
CA LEU A 232 15.71 0.31 11.61
C LEU A 232 15.10 0.85 10.31
N LEU A 233 15.90 0.97 9.25
CA LEU A 233 15.43 1.39 7.94
C LEU A 233 14.48 0.37 7.32
N ASN A 234 14.84 -0.92 7.34
CA ASN A 234 14.03 -1.99 6.76
C ASN A 234 12.70 -2.16 7.50
N VAL A 235 12.70 -2.16 8.83
CA VAL A 235 11.44 -2.26 9.60
C VAL A 235 10.57 -1.01 9.42
N THR A 236 11.18 0.18 9.29
CA THR A 236 10.45 1.41 8.92
C THR A 236 9.79 1.25 7.57
N ALA A 237 10.52 0.76 6.57
CA ALA A 237 9.98 0.50 5.24
C ALA A 237 8.84 -0.53 5.27
N ALA A 238 8.95 -1.59 6.08
CA ALA A 238 7.92 -2.61 6.22
C ALA A 238 6.66 -2.11 6.94
N ILE A 239 6.79 -1.25 7.97
CA ILE A 239 5.65 -0.57 8.61
C ILE A 239 4.89 0.30 7.61
N LEU A 240 5.62 1.04 6.79
CA LEU A 240 5.02 1.82 5.71
C LEU A 240 4.40 0.90 4.65
N GLY A 241 5.03 -0.24 4.38
CA GLY A 241 4.55 -1.42 3.64
C GLY A 241 3.18 -1.94 4.10
N LEU A 242 2.88 -1.89 5.40
CA LEU A 242 1.57 -2.27 5.91
C LEU A 242 0.48 -1.24 5.60
N GLY A 243 0.83 0.05 5.59
CA GLY A 243 -0.04 1.09 5.04
C GLY A 243 -0.26 0.92 3.54
N VAL A 244 0.70 0.25 2.91
CA VAL A 244 0.74 -0.14 1.51
C VAL A 244 -0.16 -1.35 1.21
N LEU A 245 -0.81 -1.97 2.19
CA LEU A 245 -1.98 -2.86 1.95
C LEU A 245 -3.31 -2.14 1.89
N TYR A 246 -3.19 -0.82 2.02
CA TYR A 246 -4.07 0.21 1.50
C TYR A 246 -3.30 1.10 0.48
N ALA A 247 -2.15 0.67 -0.08
CA ALA A 247 -1.40 1.35 -1.15
C ALA A 247 -0.25 0.47 -1.74
N VAL A 248 -0.46 -0.58 -2.54
CA VAL A 248 0.63 -1.55 -2.77
C VAL A 248 1.72 -1.10 -3.76
N ALA A 249 2.98 -0.98 -3.34
CA ALA A 249 4.13 -0.85 -4.23
C ALA A 249 4.68 -2.23 -4.61
N LEU A 250 4.67 -2.58 -5.91
CA LEU A 250 5.79 -3.16 -6.67
C LEU A 250 5.44 -3.13 -8.17
N GLY A 251 5.62 -1.97 -8.80
CA GLY A 251 5.55 -1.82 -10.25
C GLY A 251 6.60 -0.82 -10.69
N ILE A 252 7.55 -1.26 -11.52
CA ILE A 252 8.76 -0.55 -11.99
C ILE A 252 9.98 -0.67 -11.04
N ASN A 253 10.39 -1.89 -10.74
CA ASN A 253 11.82 -2.15 -10.50
C ASN A 253 12.44 -3.14 -11.50
N TYR A 254 11.62 -3.98 -12.14
CA TYR A 254 12.09 -4.99 -13.10
C TYR A 254 12.80 -4.40 -14.33
N ALA A 255 12.40 -3.22 -14.78
CA ALA A 255 12.98 -2.59 -15.98
C ALA A 255 14.24 -1.74 -15.72
N TRP A 256 14.55 -1.39 -14.46
CA TRP A 256 15.65 -0.47 -14.15
C TRP A 256 16.79 -1.12 -13.34
N THR A 257 16.52 -2.19 -12.57
CA THR A 257 17.56 -2.84 -11.74
C THR A 257 18.02 -4.21 -12.23
N HIS A 258 17.62 -4.65 -13.43
CA HIS A 258 17.96 -5.98 -13.96
C HIS A 258 17.63 -7.14 -12.99
N GLY A 259 16.66 -6.94 -12.07
CA GLY A 259 16.29 -7.95 -11.07
C GLY A 259 17.02 -7.85 -9.73
N GLU A 260 17.77 -6.78 -9.45
CA GLU A 260 18.46 -6.60 -8.17
C GLU A 260 17.78 -5.55 -7.25
N HIS A 261 17.36 -6.01 -6.07
CA HIS A 261 17.14 -5.29 -4.82
C HIS A 261 16.16 -4.09 -4.76
N LEU A 262 15.01 -4.32 -4.10
CA LEU A 262 14.53 -3.41 -3.05
C LEU A 262 14.63 -4.17 -1.73
N PHE A 263 14.93 -3.44 -0.65
CA PHE A 263 15.24 -3.93 0.70
C PHE A 263 16.67 -4.49 0.81
N PHE A 264 17.51 -3.72 1.51
CA PHE A 264 18.89 -4.04 1.79
C PHE A 264 18.98 -5.45 2.39
N HIS A 265 19.57 -6.37 1.64
CA HIS A 265 19.87 -7.72 2.13
C HIS A 265 20.91 -7.60 3.25
N CYS A 266 20.44 -7.48 4.49
CA CYS A 266 21.30 -7.72 5.64
C CYS A 266 21.39 -9.22 5.83
N ASP A 267 22.20 -9.87 4.99
CA ASP A 267 22.45 -11.31 4.96
C ASP A 267 23.31 -11.71 6.17
N THR A 268 22.81 -11.43 7.37
CA THR A 268 23.49 -11.77 8.62
C THR A 268 23.45 -13.28 8.82
N ASP A 269 24.52 -13.84 9.37
CA ASP A 269 24.64 -15.28 9.65
C ASP A 269 23.44 -15.85 10.45
N SER A 270 22.72 -15.00 11.17
CA SER A 270 21.51 -15.36 11.90
C SER A 270 20.31 -15.67 10.99
N ILE A 271 20.08 -14.90 9.92
CA ILE A 271 19.00 -15.14 8.95
C ILE A 271 19.26 -16.43 8.18
N LYS A 272 20.54 -16.71 7.85
CA LYS A 272 20.96 -17.99 7.26
C LYS A 272 20.69 -19.17 8.18
N LYS A 273 20.80 -18.98 9.50
CA LYS A 273 20.50 -20.02 10.49
C LYS A 273 19.00 -20.25 10.67
N ILE A 274 18.17 -19.20 10.61
CA ILE A 274 16.71 -19.36 10.63
C ILE A 274 16.20 -20.08 9.38
N LYS A 275 16.64 -19.66 8.19
CA LYS A 275 16.26 -20.36 6.94
C LYS A 275 16.61 -21.84 6.99
N LYS A 276 17.80 -22.18 7.52
CA LYS A 276 18.19 -23.58 7.76
C LYS A 276 17.33 -24.31 8.78
N LEU A 277 16.82 -23.62 9.81
CA LEU A 277 15.91 -24.19 10.81
C LEU A 277 14.51 -24.43 10.22
N GLU A 278 14.00 -23.50 9.43
CA GLU A 278 12.70 -23.63 8.74
C GLU A 278 12.71 -24.71 7.66
N GLU A 279 13.82 -24.82 6.91
CA GLU A 279 14.07 -25.91 5.96
C GLU A 279 14.12 -27.26 6.67
N ALA A 280 14.81 -27.35 7.82
CA ALA A 280 14.88 -28.57 8.61
C ALA A 280 13.51 -28.97 9.20
N GLN A 281 12.73 -28.00 9.67
CA GLN A 281 11.37 -28.24 10.18
C GLN A 281 10.42 -28.69 9.07
N SER A 282 10.52 -28.09 7.88
CA SER A 282 9.71 -28.47 6.71
C SER A 282 10.07 -29.86 6.18
N ALA A 283 11.33 -30.29 6.31
CA ALA A 283 11.76 -31.64 5.98
C ALA A 283 11.25 -32.69 6.99
N LEU A 284 11.18 -32.34 8.27
CA LEU A 284 10.63 -33.19 9.34
C LEU A 284 9.11 -33.39 9.22
N LEU A 285 8.38 -32.41 8.68
CA LEU A 285 6.93 -32.48 8.45
C LEU A 285 6.54 -33.24 7.16
N ARG A 286 7.52 -33.74 6.39
CA ARG A 286 7.32 -34.53 5.16
C ARG A 286 7.57 -36.03 5.34
N ILE A 287 7.72 -36.50 6.59
CA ILE A 287 7.77 -37.92 6.97
C ILE A 287 6.46 -38.28 7.66
#